data_AF-A0A965IM05-F1
#
_entry.id   AF-A0A965IM05-F1
#
_cell.length_a   1.000
_cell.length_b   1.000
_cell.length_c   1.000
_cell.angle_alpha   90.00
_cell.angle_beta   90.00
_cell.angle_gamma   90.00
#
_symmetry.space_group_name_H-M   'P 1'
#
loop_
_entity.id
_entity.type
_entity.pdbx_description
1 polymer ?
#
loop_
_entity_poly.entity_id
_entity_poly.type
_entity_poly.pdbx_seq_one_letter_code
_entity_poly.pdbx_strand_id
1 'polypeptide(L)' 'MAGLFGVDPRTVSRWSDRGLLKAVYTAGGHRRYRYLDVMTLRDSLSHRD' A
#
# COMPACT_ATOMS: atom_id res chain seq x y z
N MET A 1 6.51 6.15 4.10
CA MET A 1 5.92 5.89 2.77
C MET A 1 4.54 6.50 2.58
N ALA A 2 3.68 6.61 3.60
CA ALA A 2 2.26 6.90 3.38
C ALA A 2 1.88 8.39 3.22
N GLY A 3 2.66 9.31 3.81
CA GLY A 3 2.43 10.76 3.67
C GLY A 3 2.49 11.29 2.23
N LEU A 4 3.11 10.56 1.30
CA LEU A 4 3.18 10.91 -0.13
C LEU A 4 1.87 10.70 -0.89
N PHE A 5 0.94 9.94 -0.31
CA PHE A 5 -0.18 9.36 -1.04
C PHE A 5 -1.54 9.76 -0.48
N GLY A 6 -1.56 10.59 0.57
CA GLY A 6 -2.78 11.00 1.27
C GLY A 6 -3.43 9.88 2.10
N VAL A 7 -2.73 8.77 2.31
CA VAL A 7 -3.24 7.63 3.07
C VAL A 7 -2.37 7.38 4.30
N ASP A 8 -2.98 6.92 5.38
CA ASP A 8 -2.27 6.54 6.60
C ASP A 8 -1.41 5.26 6.35
N PRO A 9 -0.20 5.15 6.92
CA PRO A 9 0.64 3.95 6.75
C PRO A 9 -0.06 2.65 7.15
N ARG A 10 -0.92 2.69 8.17
CA ARG A 10 -1.68 1.51 8.64
C ARG A 10 -2.71 1.08 7.59
N THR A 11 -3.24 2.00 6.80
CA THR A 11 -4.13 1.67 5.67
C THR A 11 -3.38 0.87 4.62
N VAL A 12 -2.16 1.27 4.27
CA VAL A 12 -1.31 0.54 3.32
C VAL A 12 -0.95 -0.85 3.86
N SER A 13 -0.64 -0.96 5.16
CA SER A 13 -0.41 -2.26 5.79
C SER A 13 -1.63 -3.17 5.74
N ARG A 14 -2.84 -2.64 6.00
CA ARG A 14 -4.09 -3.41 5.94
C ARG A 14 -4.41 -3.93 4.54
N TRP A 15 -4.14 -3.16 3.49
CA TRP A 15 -4.30 -3.65 2.11
C TRP A 15 -3.40 -4.85 1.84
N SER A 16 -2.17 -4.82 2.36
CA SER A 16 -1.25 -5.94 2.26
C SER A 16 -1.69 -7.15 3.08
N ASP A 17 -2.21 -6.96 4.30
CA ASP A 17 -2.76 -8.05 5.11
C ASP A 17 -3.95 -8.74 4.43
N ARG A 18 -4.74 -7.98 3.66
CA ARG A 18 -5.86 -8.49 2.87
C ARG A 18 -5.45 -9.06 1.50
N GLY A 19 -4.15 -9.07 1.18
CA GLY A 19 -3.64 -9.56 -0.11
C GLY A 19 -3.87 -8.63 -1.30
N LEU A 20 -4.37 -7.41 -1.07
CA LEU A 20 -4.65 -6.43 -2.13
C LEU A 20 -3.38 -5.71 -2.61
N LEU A 21 -2.33 -5.66 -1.78
CA LEU A 21 -1.07 -5.00 -2.10
C LEU A 21 0.11 -5.88 -1.76
N LYS A 22 0.96 -6.16 -2.76
CA LYS A 22 2.16 -6.98 -2.57
C LYS A 22 3.23 -6.21 -1.80
N ALA A 23 3.64 -6.76 -0.65
CA ALA A 23 4.77 -6.25 0.13
C ALA A 23 6.08 -6.89 -0.32
N VAL A 24 7.14 -6.09 -0.30
CA VAL A 24 8.53 -6.55 -0.30
C VAL A 24 9.06 -6.37 1.12
N TYR A 25 9.82 -7.34 1.62
CA TYR A 25 10.34 -7.31 2.98
C TYR A 25 11.80 -6.88 2.98
N THR A 26 12.14 -5.97 3.89
CA THR A 26 13.54 -5.68 4.22
C THR A 26 14.16 -6.83 5.01
N ALA A 27 15.49 -6.86 5.15
CA ALA A 27 16.19 -7.86 5.96
C ALA A 27 15.70 -7.91 7.42
N GLY A 28 15.24 -6.76 7.97
CA GLY A 28 14.64 -6.68 9.32
C GLY A 28 13.14 -6.94 9.37
N GLY A 29 12.50 -7.41 8.29
CA GLY A 29 11.08 -7.77 8.27
C GLY A 29 10.08 -6.61 8.05
N HIS A 30 10.55 -5.37 7.94
CA HIS A 30 9.66 -4.25 7.60
C HIS A 30 9.18 -4.33 6.15
N ARG A 31 7.90 -4.00 5.93
CA ARG A 31 7.29 -3.97 4.61
C ARG A 31 7.67 -2.71 3.83
N ARG A 32 7.93 -2.89 2.55
CA ARG A 32 8.13 -1.86 1.53
C ARG A 32 7.15 -2.14 0.39
N TYR A 33 6.67 -1.07 -0.23
CA TYR A 33 5.70 -1.17 -1.31
C TYR A 33 6.24 -0.45 -2.53
N ARG A 34 5.94 -0.99 -3.72
CA ARG A 34 6.22 -0.24 -4.95
C ARG A 34 5.27 0.93 -5.02
N TYR A 35 5.81 2.09 -5.40
CA TYR A 35 5.04 3.32 -5.55
C TYR A 35 3.84 3.12 -6.49
N LEU A 36 4.08 2.50 -7.66
CA LEU A 36 3.06 2.30 -8.68
C LEU A 36 1.92 1.39 -8.18
N ASP A 37 2.23 0.27 -7.52
CA ASP A 37 1.21 -0.65 -7.00
C ASP A 37 0.29 0.04 -5.97
N VAL A 38 0.86 0.89 -5.10
CA VAL A 38 0.08 1.69 -4.14
C VAL A 38 -0.84 2.68 -4.86
N MET A 39 -0.33 3.34 -5.90
CA MET A 39 -1.09 4.32 -6.68
C MET A 39 -2.21 3.68 -7.49
N THR A 40 -1.93 2.59 -8.19
CA THR A 40 -2.93 1.84 -8.96
C THR A 40 -4.03 1.31 -8.05
N LEU A 41 -3.68 0.73 -6.89
CA LEU A 41 -4.69 0.25 -5.95
C LEU A 41 -5.53 1.40 -5.41
N ARG A 42 -4.91 2.51 -4.98
CA ARG A 42 -5.61 3.70 -4.49
C ARG A 42 -6.61 4.21 -5.54
N ASP A 43 -6.16 4.36 -6.77
CA ASP A 43 -6.98 4.86 -7.87
C ASP A 43 -8.15 3.91 -8.18
N SER A 44 -7.91 2.60 -8.17
CA SER A 44 -8.98 1.61 -8.34
C SER A 44 -10.02 1.62 -7.21
N LEU A 45 -9.60 2.01 -5.99
CA LEU A 45 -10.50 2.13 -4.85
C LEU A 45 -11.33 3.41 -4.91
N SER A 46 -10.78 4.53 -5.39
CA SER A 46 -11.55 5.78 -5.55
C SER A 46 -12.53 5.76 -6.71
N HIS A 47 -12.30 4.92 -7.73
CA HIS A 47 -13.21 4.73 -8.86
C HIS A 47 -14.32 3.68 -8.59
N ARG A 48 -14.34 3.10 -7.39
CA ARG A 48 -15.33 2.09 -6.98
C ARG A 48 -16.49 2.66 -6.17
N ASP A 49 -16.51 3.97 -5.95
CA ASP A 49 -17.58 4.72 -5.28
C ASP A 49 -18.56 5.36 -6.28
#